data_AF-A0A0P9MJ81-F1
#
_entry.id   AF-A0A0P9MJ81-F1
#
_cell.length_a   1.000
_cell.length_b   1.000
_cell.length_c   1.000
_cell.angle_alpha   90.00
_cell.angle_beta   90.00
_cell.angle_gamma   90.00
#
_symmetry.space_group_name_H-M   'P 1'
#
loop_
_entity.id
_entity.type
_entity.pdbx_description
1 polymer ?
#
loop_
_entity_poly.entity_id
_entity_poly.type
_entity_poly.pdbx_seq_one_letter_code
_entity_poly.pdbx_strand_id
1 'polypeptide(L)'
;MDTAMNEALLQRSGLAVGVLDLEGFKPVNDLYGHSAGDRLLMLVAERLTTAASDTVHVSRLGGDEFALVIKGDISNEALLMFGKHLCTLMHESFELSE
;
A
#
# COMPACT_ATOMS: atom_id res chain seq x y z
N MET A 1 2.00 12.26 -0.63
CA MET A 1 3.42 11.99 -0.27
C MET A 1 4.15 13.26 0.21
N ASP A 2 4.27 14.29 -0.62
CA ASP A 2 5.02 15.52 -0.29
C ASP A 2 4.55 16.22 0.99
N THR A 3 3.24 16.30 1.22
CA THR A 3 2.68 16.89 2.45
C THR A 3 3.11 16.10 3.70
N ALA A 4 3.09 14.77 3.64
CA ALA A 4 3.49 13.92 4.76
C ALA A 4 4.99 14.06 5.08
N MET A 5 5.82 14.16 4.05
CA MET A 5 7.26 14.39 4.19
C MET A 5 7.54 15.77 4.79
N ASN A 6 6.86 16.81 4.30
CA ASN A 6 7.01 18.18 4.80
C ASN A 6 6.56 18.32 6.25
N GLU A 7 5.47 17.67 6.65
CA GLU A 7 5.01 17.63 8.05
C GLU A 7 6.03 16.97 8.97
N ALA A 8 6.61 15.82 8.58
CA ALA A 8 7.63 15.14 9.37
C ALA A 8 8.90 16.01 9.54
N LEU A 9 9.33 16.70 8.47
CA LEU A 9 10.44 17.65 8.52
C LEU A 9 10.17 18.81 9.47
N LEU A 10 8.95 19.37 9.46
CA LEU A 10 8.56 20.45 10.36
C LEU A 10 8.47 20.00 11.82
N GLN A 11 7.99 18.79 12.07
CA GLN A 11 7.80 18.22 13.41
C GLN A 11 9.06 17.56 13.98
N ARG A 12 10.13 17.42 13.19
CA ARG A 12 11.37 16.68 13.53
C ARG A 12 11.11 15.25 14.00
N SER A 13 10.04 14.64 13.49
CA SER A 13 9.71 13.23 13.76
C SER A 13 10.33 12.33 12.70
N GLY A 14 10.66 11.10 13.07
CA GLY A 14 11.02 10.05 12.13
C GLY A 14 9.91 9.75 11.13
N LEU A 15 10.31 9.14 10.02
CA LEU A 15 9.43 8.68 8.96
C LEU A 15 10.00 7.41 8.36
N ALA A 16 9.14 6.44 8.08
CA ALA A 16 9.47 5.24 7.35
C ALA A 16 8.75 5.23 6.00
N VAL A 17 9.39 4.64 5.00
CA VAL A 17 8.80 4.45 3.67
C VAL A 17 8.83 2.96 3.33
N GLY A 18 7.67 2.44 2.95
CA GLY A 18 7.51 1.10 2.40
C GLY A 18 7.10 1.16 0.94
N VAL A 19 7.54 0.17 0.15
CA VAL A 19 7.09 -0.04 -1.22
C VAL A 19 6.51 -1.44 -1.30
N LEU A 20 5.37 -1.56 -1.97
CA LEU A 20 4.63 -2.79 -2.18
C LEU A 20 4.39 -2.95 -3.68
N ASP A 21 4.70 -4.13 -4.20
CA ASP A 21 4.44 -4.54 -5.58
C ASP A 21 3.50 -5.74 -5.58
N LEU A 22 2.58 -5.81 -6.55
CA LEU A 22 1.62 -6.92 -6.63
C LEU A 22 2.15 -8.01 -7.56
N GLU A 23 2.59 -9.11 -6.98
CA GLU A 23 2.98 -10.27 -7.78
C GLU A 23 1.80 -10.77 -8.63
N GLY A 24 2.02 -10.92 -9.94
CA GLY A 24 1.04 -11.52 -10.85
C GLY A 24 -0.03 -10.58 -11.39
N PHE A 25 0.10 -9.25 -11.22
CA PHE A 25 -0.87 -8.29 -11.78
C PHE A 25 -0.95 -8.32 -13.32
N LYS A 26 0.19 -8.47 -14.02
CA LYS A 26 0.22 -8.56 -15.48
C LYS A 26 -0.64 -9.71 -16.03
N PRO A 27 -0.51 -10.97 -15.55
CA PRO A 27 -1.43 -12.05 -15.90
C PRO A 27 -2.92 -11.71 -15.73
N VAL A 28 -3.30 -10.94 -14.71
CA VAL A 28 -4.71 -10.53 -14.52
C VAL A 28 -5.18 -9.67 -15.70
N ASN A 29 -4.39 -8.67 -16.11
CA ASN A 29 -4.70 -7.85 -17.28
C ASN A 29 -4.75 -8.68 -18.56
N ASP A 30 -3.78 -9.58 -18.74
CA ASP A 30 -3.66 -10.38 -19.96
C ASP A 30 -4.81 -11.41 -20.10
N LEU A 31 -5.33 -11.94 -18.98
CA LEU A 31 -6.40 -12.96 -18.96
C LEU A 31 -7.82 -12.38 -18.86
N TYR A 32 -8.01 -11.34 -18.07
CA TYR A 32 -9.34 -10.80 -17.73
C TYR A 32 -9.56 -9.37 -18.25
N GLY A 33 -8.57 -8.78 -18.90
CA GLY A 33 -8.61 -7.45 -19.47
C GLY A 33 -8.29 -6.34 -18.47
N HIS A 34 -7.94 -5.17 -19.01
CA HIS A 34 -7.54 -4.00 -18.21
C HIS A 34 -8.61 -3.53 -17.22
N SER A 35 -9.90 -3.67 -17.55
CA SER A 35 -10.97 -3.30 -16.61
C SER A 35 -10.98 -4.15 -15.35
N ALA A 36 -10.62 -5.44 -15.44
CA ALA A 36 -10.46 -6.31 -14.28
C ALA A 36 -9.22 -5.93 -13.46
N GLY A 37 -8.12 -5.57 -14.13
CA GLY A 37 -6.93 -5.06 -13.46
C GLY A 37 -7.21 -3.74 -12.71
N ASP A 38 -7.93 -2.80 -13.33
CA ASP A 38 -8.30 -1.54 -12.69
C ASP A 38 -9.17 -1.78 -11.45
N ARG A 39 -10.13 -2.71 -11.52
CA ARG A 39 -10.92 -3.13 -10.35
C ARG A 39 -10.07 -3.75 -9.26
N LEU A 40 -9.13 -4.62 -9.62
CA LEU A 40 -8.20 -5.21 -8.65
C LEU A 40 -7.36 -4.14 -7.95
N LEU A 41 -6.85 -3.15 -8.69
CA LEU A 41 -6.09 -2.04 -8.10
C LEU A 41 -6.94 -1.20 -7.13
N MET A 42 -8.23 -0.99 -7.43
CA MET A 42 -9.14 -0.31 -6.50
C MET A 42 -9.34 -1.11 -5.21
N LEU A 43 -9.55 -2.43 -5.31
CA LEU A 43 -9.70 -3.30 -4.14
C LEU A 43 -8.42 -3.38 -3.30
N VAL A 44 -7.24 -3.42 -3.95
CA VAL A 44 -5.95 -3.35 -3.27
C VAL A 44 -5.81 -2.02 -2.52
N ALA A 45 -6.12 -0.90 -3.18
CA ALA A 45 -6.07 0.41 -2.54
C ALA A 45 -7.01 0.49 -1.33
N GLU A 46 -8.23 -0.04 -1.44
CA GLU A 46 -9.20 -0.13 -0.34
C GLU A 46 -8.68 -1.01 0.81
N ARG A 47 -8.12 -2.18 0.52
CA ARG A 47 -7.58 -3.09 1.53
C ARG A 47 -6.37 -2.48 2.25
N LEU A 48 -5.46 -1.84 1.52
CA LEU A 48 -4.31 -1.14 2.10
C LEU A 48 -4.74 0.05 2.96
N THR A 49 -5.70 0.85 2.51
CA THR A 49 -6.20 2.01 3.27
C THR A 49 -7.00 1.59 4.50
N THR A 50 -7.72 0.46 4.45
CA THR A 50 -8.42 -0.09 5.62
C THR A 50 -7.46 -0.65 6.67
N ALA A 51 -6.33 -1.22 6.24
CA ALA A 51 -5.29 -1.71 7.15
C ALA A 51 -4.37 -0.58 7.68
N ALA A 52 -4.39 0.59 7.04
CA ALA A 52 -3.62 1.76 7.43
C ALA A 52 -4.25 2.48 8.63
N SER A 53 -3.43 2.85 9.62
CA SER A 53 -3.81 3.81 10.65
C SER A 53 -3.71 5.25 10.14
N ASP A 54 -4.19 6.22 10.92
CA ASP A 54 -4.10 7.67 10.59
C ASP A 54 -2.67 8.18 10.34
N THR A 55 -1.67 7.44 10.84
CA THR A 55 -0.24 7.73 10.67
C THR A 55 0.36 7.16 9.39
N VAL A 56 -0.38 6.33 8.65
CA VAL A 56 0.05 5.66 7.42
C VAL A 56 -0.65 6.30 6.23
N HIS A 57 0.13 6.90 5.34
CA HIS A 57 -0.36 7.45 4.08
C HIS A 57 -0.05 6.48 2.93
N VAL A 58 -1.09 6.01 2.25
CA VAL A 58 -0.97 5.12 1.07
C VAL A 58 -1.01 5.95 -0.21
N SER A 59 -0.18 5.61 -1.19
CA SER A 59 -0.17 6.25 -2.52
C SER A 59 0.16 5.21 -3.59
N ARG A 60 -0.48 5.28 -4.76
CA ARG A 60 -0.08 4.48 -5.94
C ARG A 60 1.06 5.21 -6.66
N LEU A 61 2.15 4.51 -6.94
CA LEU A 61 3.30 5.06 -7.67
C LEU A 61 3.10 4.98 -9.19
N GLY A 62 2.46 3.91 -9.64
CA GLY A 62 2.21 3.60 -11.05
C GLY A 62 2.07 2.10 -11.22
N GLY A 63 1.51 1.62 -12.34
CA GLY A 63 1.33 0.18 -12.56
C GLY A 63 0.60 -0.50 -11.40
N ASP A 64 1.25 -1.49 -10.82
CA ASP A 64 0.89 -2.29 -9.64
C ASP A 64 1.62 -1.87 -8.34
N GLU A 65 2.44 -0.83 -8.39
CA GLU A 65 3.27 -0.40 -7.26
C GLU A 65 2.55 0.62 -6.36
N PHE A 66 2.65 0.38 -5.05
CA PHE A 66 2.14 1.24 -3.99
C PHE A 66 3.26 1.66 -3.03
N ALA A 67 3.21 2.90 -2.57
CA ALA A 67 4.04 3.43 -1.50
C ALA A 67 3.21 3.63 -0.23
N LEU A 68 3.83 3.32 0.91
CA LEU A 68 3.33 3.64 2.23
C LEU A 68 4.31 4.58 2.92
N VAL A 69 3.81 5.72 3.39
CA VAL A 69 4.58 6.68 4.20
C VAL A 69 4.04 6.65 5.60
N ILE A 70 4.90 6.25 6.54
CA ILE A 70 4.50 6.01 7.92
C ILE A 70 5.16 7.07 8.79
N LYS A 71 4.33 7.92 9.42
CA LYS A 71 4.78 9.04 10.24
C LYS A 71 5.06 8.61 11.68
N GLY A 72 6.10 9.18 12.27
CA GLY A 72 6.45 8.98 13.67
C GLY A 72 7.68 8.10 13.86
N ASP A 73 8.19 8.10 15.10
CA ASP A 73 9.35 7.31 15.50
C ASP A 73 8.93 5.86 15.77
N ILE A 74 8.82 5.07 14.70
CA ILE A 74 8.41 3.67 14.76
C ILE A 74 9.65 2.78 14.80
N SER A 75 9.63 1.77 15.67
CA SER A 75 10.71 0.79 15.77
C SER A 75 10.78 -0.10 14.52
N ASN A 76 11.98 -0.56 14.17
CA ASN A 76 12.18 -1.51 13.08
C ASN A 76 11.34 -2.80 13.25
N GLU A 77 11.14 -3.25 14.49
CA GLU A 77 10.30 -4.41 14.80
C GLU A 77 8.83 -4.16 14.46
N ALA A 78 8.29 -2.99 14.84
CA ALA A 78 6.92 -2.62 14.51
C ALA A 78 6.73 -2.46 12.99
N LEU A 79 7.70 -1.86 12.29
CA LEU A 79 7.69 -1.78 10.82
C LEU A 79 7.70 -3.16 10.17
N LEU A 80 8.51 -4.10 10.67
CA LEU A 80 8.57 -5.45 10.15
C LEU A 80 7.24 -6.20 10.37
N MET A 81 6.63 -6.05 11.54
CA MET A 81 5.33 -6.66 11.85
C MET A 81 4.22 -6.08 10.97
N PHE A 82 4.22 -4.76 10.77
CA PHE A 82 3.28 -4.10 9.87
C PHE A 82 3.45 -4.58 8.43
N GLY A 83 4.68 -4.65 7.91
CA GLY A 83 4.96 -5.18 6.58
C GLY A 83 4.48 -6.62 6.40
N LYS A 84 4.76 -7.50 7.38
CA LYS A 84 4.26 -8.89 7.36
C LYS A 84 2.74 -8.97 7.34
N HIS A 85 2.08 -8.14 8.13
CA HIS A 85 0.62 -8.08 8.16
C HIS A 85 0.04 -7.67 6.79
N LEU A 86 0.61 -6.65 6.14
CA LEU A 86 0.20 -6.24 4.80
C LEU A 86 0.41 -7.36 3.78
N CYS A 87 1.55 -8.06 3.83
CA CYS A 87 1.77 -9.23 2.98
C CYS A 87 0.68 -10.28 3.20
N THR A 88 0.33 -10.63 4.44
CA THR A 88 -0.75 -11.59 4.72
C THR A 88 -2.08 -11.13 4.13
N LEU A 89 -2.46 -9.86 4.32
CA LEU A 89 -3.70 -9.30 3.76
C LEU A 89 -3.74 -9.32 2.23
N MET A 90 -2.60 -9.10 1.55
CA MET A 90 -2.55 -9.14 0.09
C MET A 90 -2.66 -10.55 -0.48
N HIS A 91 -2.34 -11.59 0.32
CA HIS A 91 -2.53 -12.99 -0.07
C HIS A 91 -3.99 -13.46 0.06
N GLU A 92 -4.84 -12.71 0.77
CA GLU A 92 -6.26 -13.01 0.81
C GLU A 92 -6.89 -12.78 -0.56
N SER A 93 -7.85 -13.62 -0.95
CA SER A 93 -8.48 -13.54 -2.26
C SER A 93 -9.16 -12.19 -2.49
N PHE A 94 -9.14 -11.73 -3.73
CA PHE A 94 -9.90 -10.56 -4.18
C PHE A 94 -11.12 -11.03 -4.95
N GLU A 95 -12.31 -10.61 -4.50
CA GLU A 95 -13.55 -10.88 -5.21
C GLU A 95 -13.84 -9.73 -6.17
N LEU A 96 -13.64 -10.00 -7.46
CA LEU A 96 -14.00 -9.08 -8.54
C LEU A 96 -15.50 -9.24 -8.80
N SER A 97 -16.33 -8.41 -8.17
CA SER A 97 -17.74 -8.29 -8.55
C SER A 97 -17.89 -7.64 -9.93
N GLU A 98 -18.92 -8.04 -10.68
CA GLU A 98 -19.26 -7.52 -12.01
C GLU A 98 -19.77 -6.07 -11.98
#